data_AF-A0A0N0XK02-F1
#
_entry.id   AF-A0A0N0XK02-F1
#
_cell.length_a   1.000
_cell.length_b   1.000
_cell.length_c   1.000
_cell.angle_alpha   90.00
_cell.angle_beta   90.00
_cell.angle_gamma   90.00
#
_symmetry.space_group_name_H-M   'P 1'
#
loop_
_entity.id
_entity.type
_entity.pdbx_description
1 polymer ?
#
loop_
_entity_poly.entity_id
_entity_poly.type
_entity_poly.pdbx_seq_one_letter_code
_entity_poly.pdbx_strand_id
1 'polypeptide(L)' 'MSIKETKAKYLEQNFKLRQRGIRLVSYRVPCCGATLEGRLASAMEEWESVATCPECGELYMKYTTDRKISAELLATK' A
#
# COMPACT_ATOMS: atom_id res chain seq x y z
N MET A 1 15.89 4.15 -6.15
CA MET A 1 15.55 4.04 -4.71
C MET A 1 15.82 2.62 -4.28
N SER A 2 16.60 2.43 -3.22
CA SER A 2 16.81 1.13 -2.57
C SER A 2 15.55 0.68 -1.82
N ILE A 3 15.40 -0.64 -1.61
CA ILE A 3 14.32 -1.22 -0.78
C ILE A 3 14.31 -0.57 0.60
N LYS A 4 15.49 -0.30 1.19
CA LYS A 4 15.62 0.35 2.51
C LYS A 4 14.97 1.74 2.54
N GLU A 5 15.21 2.56 1.51
CA GLU A 5 14.65 3.90 1.42
C GLU A 5 13.13 3.87 1.20
N THR A 6 12.67 2.92 0.38
CA THR A 6 11.23 2.69 0.13
C THR A 6 10.51 2.31 1.42
N LYS A 7 11.08 1.39 2.20
CA LYS A 7 10.57 0.98 3.50
C LYS A 7 10.53 2.13 4.51
N ALA A 8 11.59 2.93 4.58
CA ALA A 8 11.63 4.09 5.47
C ALA A 8 10.51 5.11 5.15
N LYS A 9 10.33 5.47 3.87
CA LYS A 9 9.26 6.36 3.43
C LYS A 9 7.87 5.79 3.72
N TYR A 10 7.69 4.50 3.47
CA TYR A 10 6.45 3.78 3.78
C TYR A 10 6.09 3.85 5.28
N LEU A 11 7.05 3.55 6.16
CA LEU A 11 6.86 3.61 7.61
C LEU A 11 6.57 5.04 8.09
N GLU A 12 7.30 6.02 7.56
CA GLU A 12 7.10 7.43 7.89
C GLU A 12 5.69 7.91 7.50
N GLN A 13 5.23 7.57 6.30
CA GLN A 13 3.89 7.92 5.84
C GLN A 13 2.80 7.29 6.73
N ASN A 14 2.94 6.02 7.07
CA ASN A 14 1.99 5.34 7.96
C ASN A 14 1.98 5.95 9.37
N PHE A 15 3.16 6.31 9.90
CA PHE A 15 3.26 7.00 11.18
C PHE A 15 2.54 8.36 11.16
N LYS A 16 2.75 9.17 10.12
CA LYS A 16 2.06 10.46 9.93
C LYS A 16 0.55 10.30 9.82
N LEU A 17 0.06 9.26 9.14
CA LEU A 17 -1.37 8.99 9.04
C LEU A 17 -1.97 8.60 10.40
N ARG A 18 -1.28 7.74 11.17
CA ARG A 18 -1.72 7.37 12.53
C ARG A 18 -1.76 8.56 13.48
N GLN A 19 -0.77 9.46 13.43
CA GLN A 19 -0.78 10.69 14.23
C GLN A 19 -1.97 11.60 13.92
N ARG A 20 -2.50 11.56 12.68
CA ARG A 20 -3.70 12.28 12.27
C ARG A 20 -5.00 11.56 12.64
N GLY A 21 -4.94 10.47 13.40
CA GLY A 21 -6.10 9.65 13.76
C GLY A 21 -6.67 8.82 12.60
N ILE A 22 -5.94 8.72 11.47
CA ILE A 22 -6.40 7.96 10.30
C ILE A 22 -6.16 6.47 10.55
N ARG A 23 -7.24 5.68 10.50
CA ARG A 23 -7.17 4.23 10.61
C ARG A 23 -6.55 3.64 9.34
N LEU A 24 -5.53 2.81 9.52
CA LEU A 24 -4.94 2.00 8.46
C LEU A 24 -5.53 0.59 8.52
N VAL A 25 -5.65 -0.04 7.36
CA VAL A 25 -6.07 -1.44 7.22
C VAL A 25 -4.94 -2.25 6.61
N SER A 26 -4.87 -3.51 7.03
CA SER A 26 -3.92 -4.47 6.49
C SER A 26 -4.42 -5.07 5.18
N TYR A 27 -3.51 -5.30 4.24
CA TYR A 27 -3.74 -6.02 3.00
C TYR A 27 -2.48 -6.82 2.64
N ARG A 28 -2.67 -7.91 1.89
CA ARG A 28 -1.58 -8.77 1.46
C ARG A 28 -1.12 -8.39 0.06
N VAL A 29 0.18 -8.24 -0.15
CA VAL A 29 0.73 -8.04 -1.49
C VAL A 29 1.00 -9.38 -2.20
N PRO A 30 0.70 -9.48 -3.50
CA PRO A 30 0.87 -10.72 -4.25
C PRO A 30 2.34 -11.03 -4.60
N CYS A 31 3.22 -10.04 -4.61
CA CYS A 31 4.61 -10.19 -5.04
C CYS A 31 5.48 -11.04 -4.09
N CYS A 32 5.31 -10.88 -2.78
CA CYS A 32 6.09 -11.62 -1.77
C CYS A 32 5.20 -12.19 -0.65
N GLY A 33 3.89 -11.99 -0.72
CA GLY A 33 2.95 -12.42 0.31
C GLY A 33 3.02 -11.62 1.61
N ALA A 34 3.80 -10.53 1.67
CA ALA A 34 3.89 -9.68 2.85
C ALA A 34 2.56 -8.99 3.16
N THR A 35 2.34 -8.69 4.44
CA THR A 35 1.19 -7.90 4.89
C THR A 35 1.63 -6.45 5.06
N LEU A 36 0.99 -5.55 4.34
CA LEU A 36 1.20 -4.12 4.42
C LEU A 36 -0.05 -3.44 4.96
N GLU A 37 0.13 -2.25 5.51
CA GLU A 37 -0.94 -1.37 5.93
C GLU A 37 -1.08 -0.16 5.00
N GLY A 38 -2.30 0.32 4.85
CA GLY A 38 -2.61 1.54 4.09
C GLY A 38 -3.93 2.17 4.52
N ARG A 39 -4.11 3.43 4.15
CA ARG A 39 -5.37 4.17 4.37
C ARG A 39 -6.42 3.73 3.33
N LEU A 40 -7.67 3.60 3.78
CA LEU A 40 -8.86 3.42 2.94
C LEU A 40 -9.26 4.72 2.22
N ALA A 41 -10.07 4.56 1.19
CA ALA A 41 -10.74 5.69 0.56
C ALA A 41 -11.76 6.35 1.48
N SER A 42 -12.10 7.60 1.17
CA SER A 42 -13.25 8.23 1.81
C SER A 42 -14.52 7.54 1.33
N ALA A 43 -15.64 7.75 2.02
CA ALA A 43 -16.90 7.11 1.67
C ALA A 43 -17.27 7.35 0.20
N MET A 44 -17.65 6.29 -0.51
CA MET A 44 -18.00 6.29 -1.94
C MET A 44 -16.86 6.68 -2.90
N GLU A 45 -15.62 6.80 -2.42
CA GLU A 45 -14.45 6.97 -3.29
C GLU A 45 -13.77 5.63 -3.56
N GLU A 46 -13.19 5.51 -4.74
CA GLU A 46 -12.29 4.44 -5.13
C GLU A 46 -11.17 4.99 -6.00
N TRP A 47 -9.98 4.42 -5.86
CA TRP A 47 -8.87 4.75 -6.75
C TRP A 47 -7.90 3.58 -6.87
N GLU A 48 -7.14 3.64 -7.95
CA GLU A 48 -6.06 2.72 -8.24
C GLU A 48 -4.73 3.48 -8.30
N SER A 49 -3.65 2.84 -7.87
CA SER A 49 -2.32 3.45 -7.86
C SER A 49 -1.25 2.39 -8.02
N VAL A 50 -0.22 2.67 -8.83
CA VAL A 50 1.00 1.86 -8.86
C VAL A 50 1.80 2.11 -7.58
N ALA A 51 2.17 1.03 -6.90
CA ALA A 51 2.96 1.08 -5.66
C ALA A 51 4.16 0.13 -5.72
N THR A 52 5.24 0.51 -5.05
CA THR A 52 6.42 -0.34 -4.86
C THR A 52 6.32 -1.07 -3.54
N CYS A 53 6.54 -2.39 -3.53
CA CYS A 53 6.56 -3.19 -2.32
C CYS A 53 7.77 -2.79 -1.45
N PRO A 54 7.57 -2.33 -0.20
CA PRO A 54 8.67 -1.97 0.69
C PRO A 54 9.47 -3.17 1.19
N GLU A 55 8.98 -4.40 1.01
CA GLU A 55 9.65 -5.62 1.45
C GLU A 55 10.54 -6.24 0.35
N CYS A 56 10.04 -6.34 -0.90
CA CYS A 56 10.79 -6.97 -2.00
C CYS A 56 11.15 -6.05 -3.16
N GLY A 57 10.64 -4.81 -3.20
CA GLY A 57 10.94 -3.84 -4.25
C GLY A 57 10.12 -3.97 -5.54
N GLU A 58 9.30 -5.03 -5.66
CA GLU A 58 8.45 -5.24 -6.84
C GLU A 58 7.34 -4.19 -6.97
N LEU A 59 6.98 -3.87 -8.20
CA LEU A 59 5.83 -3.00 -8.49
C LEU A 59 4.53 -3.81 -8.55
N TYR A 60 3.48 -3.25 -7.97
CA TYR A 60 2.15 -3.84 -7.99
C TYR A 60 1.08 -2.75 -8.15
N MET A 61 -0.08 -3.15 -8.64
CA MET A 61 -1.24 -2.29 -8.70
C MET A 61 -2.02 -2.37 -7.40
N LYS A 62 -2.28 -1.23 -6.78
CA LYS A 62 -3.03 -1.12 -5.52
C LYS A 62 -4.41 -0.52 -5.80
N TYR A 63 -5.45 -1.27 -5.47
CA TYR A 63 -6.85 -0.85 -5.55
C TYR A 63 -7.35 -0.51 -4.15
N THR A 64 -7.82 0.72 -3.96
CA THR A 64 -8.27 1.21 -2.65
C THR A 64 -9.72 1.65 -2.75
N THR A 65 -10.57 1.09 -1.88
CA THR A 65 -11.95 1.51 -1.71
C THR A 65 -12.18 2.01 -0.29
N ASP A 66 -13.40 2.43 0.02
CA ASP A 66 -13.85 2.81 1.37
C ASP A 66 -13.92 1.62 2.35
N ARG A 67 -13.79 0.38 1.85
CA ARG A 67 -13.92 -0.86 2.65
C ARG A 67 -12.66 -1.70 2.70
N LYS A 68 -11.88 -1.75 1.61
CA LYS A 68 -10.71 -2.63 1.52
C LYS A 68 -9.60 -2.07 0.65
N ILE A 69 -8.43 -2.66 0.79
CA ILE A 69 -7.29 -2.49 -0.12
C ILE A 69 -7.00 -3.87 -0.72
N SER A 70 -6.88 -3.93 -2.05
CA SER A 70 -6.46 -5.12 -2.79
C SER A 70 -5.23 -4.79 -3.63
N ALA A 71 -4.38 -5.79 -3.89
CA ALA A 71 -3.15 -5.62 -4.63
C ALA A 71 -3.01 -6.72 -5.69
N GLU A 72 -2.65 -6.35 -6.91
CA GLU A 72 -2.44 -7.26 -8.04
C GLU A 72 -1.06 -7.03 -8.64
N LEU A 73 -0.39 -8.11 -9.06
CA LEU A 73 0.89 -7.98 -9.77
C LEU A 73 0.66 -7.28 -11.10
N LEU A 74 1.54 -6.32 -11.42
CA LEU A 74 1.59 -5.76 -12.76
C LEU A 74 2.21 -6.82 -13.67
N ALA A 75 1.37 -7.68 -14.25
CA ALA A 75 1.81 -8.65 -15.23
C ALA A 75 2.32 -7.87 -16.47
N THR A 76 3.63 -7.83 -16.66
CA THR A 76 4.21 -7.57 -17.98
C THR A 76 3.80 -8.72 -18.88
N LYS A 77 2.89 -8.46 -19.82
CA LYS A 77 2.60 -9.36 -20.95
C LYS A 77 3.85 -9.58 -21.79
#